data_AF-R7Q8M2-F1
#
_entry.id   AF-R7Q8M2-F1
#
_cell.length_a   1.000
_cell.length_b   1.000
_cell.length_c   1.000
_cell.angle_alpha   90.00
_cell.angle_beta   90.00
_cell.angle_gamma   90.00
#
_symmetry.space_group_name_H-M   'P 1'
#
loop_
_entity.id
_entity.type
_entity.pdbx_description
1 polymer ?
#
loop_
_entity_poly.entity_id
_entity_poly.type
_entity_poly.pdbx_seq_one_letter_code
_entity_poly.pdbx_strand_id
1 'polypeptide(L)'
;MPERGHAIAIGKGRIIRNKAPSPKEGSANTIPVTVADARFMKPLDRDLIRKLVNDHEIIITVEEGSIGGFGDHVLHFAVLEGMLDDGKVKFRPMVLPDRYIDHGSQGEQYEEAGLSASHIEATAMRLVGRSATVLTSARALDLNQMQK
;
A
#
# COMPACT_ATOMS: atom_id res chain seq x y z
N MET A 1 -11.78 4.00 14.76
CA MET A 1 -11.01 5.15 15.31
C MET A 1 -11.24 5.16 16.82
N PRO A 2 -10.25 5.53 17.66
CA PRO A 2 -10.48 5.64 19.09
C PRO A 2 -11.57 6.69 19.38
N GLU A 3 -12.36 6.47 20.43
CA GLU A 3 -13.45 7.38 20.82
C GLU A 3 -12.95 8.79 21.18
N ARG A 4 -11.67 8.93 21.57
CA ARG A 4 -11.00 10.22 21.76
C ARG A 4 -9.67 10.27 21.02
N GLY A 5 -9.41 11.40 20.36
CA GLY A 5 -8.12 11.69 19.75
C GLY A 5 -7.03 11.87 20.81
N HIS A 6 -5.85 11.35 20.56
CA HIS A 6 -4.65 11.63 21.34
C HIS A 6 -3.74 12.54 20.51
N ALA A 7 -3.20 13.59 21.14
CA ALA A 7 -2.25 14.49 20.50
C ALA A 7 -0.95 13.73 20.17
N ILE A 8 -0.39 14.01 19.00
CA ILE A 8 0.89 13.45 18.55
C ILE A 8 1.78 14.63 18.17
N ALA A 9 3.08 14.52 18.45
CA ALA A 9 4.06 15.54 18.10
C ALA A 9 4.08 15.78 16.57
N ILE A 10 4.33 17.02 16.16
CA ILE A 10 4.49 17.36 14.74
C ILE A 10 5.66 16.56 14.16
N GLY A 11 5.48 16.02 12.94
CA GLY A 11 6.46 15.15 12.30
C GLY A 11 6.43 13.70 12.78
N LYS A 12 5.48 13.31 13.66
CA LYS A 12 5.31 11.93 14.12
C LYS A 12 4.05 11.28 13.56
N GLY A 13 4.22 10.04 13.10
CA GLY A 13 3.13 9.16 12.67
C GLY A 13 2.63 8.28 13.80
N ARG A 14 1.74 7.33 13.49
CA ARG A 14 1.26 6.33 14.44
C ARG A 14 0.83 5.04 13.75
N ILE A 15 0.90 3.94 14.49
CA ILE A 15 0.20 2.71 14.11
C ILE A 15 -1.29 2.88 14.45
N ILE A 16 -2.16 2.81 13.45
CA ILE A 16 -3.61 2.91 13.63
C ILE A 16 -4.23 1.54 13.85
N ARG A 17 -3.67 0.52 13.21
CA ARG A 17 -4.15 -0.85 13.33
C ARG A 17 -2.97 -1.81 13.32
N ASN A 18 -2.98 -2.75 14.25
CA ASN A 18 -2.17 -3.94 14.20
C ASN A 18 -3.15 -5.11 14.31
N LYS A 19 -3.54 -5.69 13.17
CA LYS A 19 -4.52 -6.77 13.13
C LYS A 19 -3.79 -8.08 12.91
N ALA A 20 -3.61 -8.84 13.98
CA ALA A 20 -3.36 -10.28 13.85
C ALA A 20 -4.60 -10.96 13.25
N PRO A 21 -4.46 -12.01 12.42
CA PRO A 21 -5.61 -12.73 11.88
C PRO A 21 -6.47 -13.25 13.04
N SER A 22 -7.75 -12.91 13.06
CA SER A 22 -8.67 -13.40 14.07
C SER A 22 -9.10 -14.84 13.71
N PRO A 23 -9.19 -15.79 14.67
CA PRO A 23 -9.60 -17.17 14.38
C PRO A 23 -11.00 -17.31 13.76
N LYS A 24 -11.86 -16.28 13.92
CA LYS A 24 -13.26 -16.28 13.44
C LYS A 24 -13.44 -15.69 12.05
N GLU A 25 -12.46 -14.92 11.56
CA GLU A 25 -12.43 -14.37 10.19
C GLU A 25 -11.50 -15.19 9.27
N GLY A 26 -11.19 -16.43 9.70
CA GLY A 26 -10.28 -17.38 9.06
C GLY A 26 -10.80 -17.93 7.72
N SER A 27 -11.03 -17.04 6.75
CA SER A 27 -10.78 -17.42 5.36
C SER A 27 -9.30 -17.76 5.24
N ALA A 28 -8.95 -18.77 4.44
CA ALA A 28 -7.56 -19.19 4.23
C ALA A 28 -6.62 -18.07 3.72
N ASN A 29 -7.18 -16.90 3.34
CA ASN A 29 -6.50 -15.78 2.73
C ASN A 29 -6.23 -14.58 3.66
N THR A 30 -6.70 -14.59 4.91
CA THR A 30 -6.45 -13.46 5.84
C THR A 30 -4.99 -13.43 6.30
N ILE A 31 -4.27 -12.34 6.04
CA ILE A 31 -2.89 -12.12 6.48
C ILE A 31 -2.80 -11.09 7.61
N PRO A 32 -1.85 -11.20 8.56
CA PRO A 32 -1.59 -10.15 9.55
C PRO A 32 -1.13 -8.88 8.85
N VAL A 33 -1.68 -7.72 9.25
CA VAL A 33 -1.30 -6.43 8.70
C VAL A 33 -1.16 -5.36 9.78
N THR A 34 -0.15 -4.52 9.62
CA THR A 34 0.02 -3.26 10.36
C THR A 34 -0.32 -2.10 9.43
N VAL A 35 -1.22 -1.23 9.87
CA VAL A 35 -1.55 0.03 9.19
C VAL A 35 -0.96 1.17 10.00
N ALA A 36 0.01 1.85 9.42
CA ALA A 36 0.61 3.05 9.97
C ALA A 36 0.15 4.29 9.20
N ASP A 37 -0.26 5.31 9.94
CA ASP A 37 -0.49 6.66 9.46
C ASP A 37 0.81 7.44 9.63
N ALA A 38 1.48 7.65 8.50
CA ALA A 38 2.78 8.31 8.43
C ALA A 38 2.67 9.81 8.19
N ARG A 39 1.51 10.44 8.45
CA ARG A 39 1.12 11.88 8.47
C ARG A 39 1.96 12.94 7.75
N PHE A 40 3.28 12.94 7.92
CA PHE A 40 4.22 13.91 7.39
C PHE A 40 5.18 13.25 6.40
N MET A 41 5.18 13.74 5.17
CA MET A 41 6.25 13.44 4.21
C MET A 41 7.58 14.08 4.63
N LYS A 42 7.53 15.28 5.24
CA LYS A 42 8.69 15.99 5.77
C LYS A 42 8.35 16.75 7.07
N PRO A 43 9.22 16.70 8.09
CA PRO A 43 10.30 15.72 8.21
C PRO A 43 9.74 14.29 8.29
N LEU A 44 10.46 13.31 7.73
CA LEU A 44 10.08 11.90 7.84
C LEU A 44 10.17 11.43 9.29
N ASP A 45 9.20 10.65 9.74
CA ASP A 45 9.27 9.94 11.01
C ASP A 45 10.18 8.71 10.89
N ARG A 46 11.50 8.95 10.92
CA ARG A 46 12.53 7.93 10.73
C ARG A 46 12.42 6.78 11.73
N ASP A 47 12.00 7.05 12.96
CA ASP A 47 11.88 6.03 14.00
C ASP A 47 10.71 5.08 13.72
N LEU A 48 9.58 5.63 13.27
CA LEU A 48 8.45 4.83 12.81
C LEU A 48 8.85 3.98 11.60
N ILE A 49 9.55 4.56 10.62
CA ILE A 49 9.99 3.83 9.43
C ILE A 49 10.93 2.68 9.81
N ARG A 50 11.97 2.94 10.63
CA ARG A 50 12.88 1.90 11.13
C ARG A 50 12.13 0.76 11.79
N LYS A 51 11.19 1.11 12.68
CA LYS A 51 10.36 0.13 13.37
C LYS A 51 9.56 -0.73 12.38
N LEU A 52 8.89 -0.10 11.41
CA LEU A 52 8.07 -0.83 10.44
C LEU A 52 8.92 -1.75 9.55
N VAL A 53 10.05 -1.25 9.02
CA VAL A 53 10.93 -2.03 8.15
C VAL A 53 11.57 -3.21 8.90
N ASN A 54 11.95 -3.02 10.16
CA ASN A 54 12.56 -4.09 10.96
C ASN A 54 11.55 -5.16 11.40
N ASP A 55 10.28 -4.78 11.58
CA ASP A 55 9.23 -5.68 12.08
C ASP A 55 8.46 -6.41 10.95
N HIS A 56 8.69 -6.08 9.66
CA HIS A 56 7.90 -6.60 8.54
C HIS A 56 8.74 -6.98 7.32
N GLU A 57 8.39 -8.12 6.69
CA GLU A 57 9.00 -8.57 5.43
C GLU A 57 8.44 -7.84 4.19
N ILE A 58 7.31 -7.16 4.32
CA ILE A 58 6.63 -6.44 3.23
C ILE A 58 6.25 -5.06 3.73
N ILE A 59 6.67 -4.03 2.99
CA ILE A 59 6.30 -2.64 3.21
C ILE A 59 5.58 -2.14 1.97
N ILE A 60 4.35 -1.65 2.15
CA ILE A 60 3.57 -0.97 1.11
C ILE A 60 3.30 0.45 1.59
N THR A 61 3.72 1.44 0.80
CA THR A 61 3.30 2.83 1.00
C THR A 61 2.16 3.13 0.06
N VAL A 62 1.14 3.86 0.53
CA VAL A 62 0.00 4.29 -0.28
C VAL A 62 -0.12 5.79 -0.16
N GLU A 63 -0.16 6.49 -1.28
CA GLU A 63 -0.36 7.94 -1.31
C GLU A 63 -1.13 8.40 -2.55
N GLU A 64 -1.71 9.59 -2.44
CA GLU A 64 -2.40 10.28 -3.54
C GLU A 64 -1.48 11.30 -4.23
N GLY A 65 -0.18 11.01 -4.28
CA GLY A 65 0.79 11.67 -5.13
C GLY A 65 1.22 10.73 -6.25
N SER A 66 1.98 11.21 -7.24
CA SER A 66 2.64 10.35 -8.23
C SER A 66 4.08 10.01 -7.82
N ILE A 67 4.84 9.41 -8.72
CA ILE A 67 6.26 9.12 -8.54
C ILE A 67 7.02 10.38 -8.07
N GLY A 68 7.95 10.21 -7.13
CA GLY A 68 8.68 11.29 -6.44
C GLY A 68 8.08 11.71 -5.09
N GLY A 69 7.00 11.07 -4.65
CA GLY A 69 6.26 11.41 -3.42
C GLY A 69 6.82 10.82 -2.12
N PHE A 70 5.92 10.59 -1.17
CA PHE A 70 6.20 10.02 0.15
C PHE A 70 6.86 8.64 0.08
N GLY A 71 6.35 7.74 -0.77
CA GLY A 71 6.88 6.39 -0.91
C GLY A 71 8.35 6.37 -1.32
N ASP A 72 8.73 7.26 -2.25
CA ASP A 72 10.10 7.40 -2.73
C ASP A 72 11.02 8.00 -1.68
N HIS A 73 10.53 8.97 -0.90
CA HIS A 73 11.26 9.52 0.24
C HIS A 73 11.53 8.47 1.33
N VAL A 74 10.55 7.61 1.63
CA VAL A 74 10.73 6.48 2.57
C VAL A 74 11.74 5.47 2.01
N LEU A 75 11.60 5.09 0.74
CA LEU A 75 12.49 4.14 0.08
C LEU A 75 13.93 4.66 0.05
N HIS A 76 14.14 5.91 -0.32
CA HIS A 76 15.45 6.56 -0.33
C HIS A 76 16.09 6.52 1.06
N PHE A 77 15.33 6.89 2.11
CA PHE A 77 15.81 6.81 3.48
C PHE A 77 16.17 5.38 3.91
N ALA A 78 15.32 4.39 3.61
CA ALA A 78 15.55 2.99 3.96
C ALA A 78 16.80 2.40 3.29
N VAL A 79 17.04 2.74 2.01
CA VAL A 79 18.24 2.34 1.27
C VAL A 79 19.50 2.97 1.86
N LEU A 80 19.50 4.28 2.15
CA LEU A 80 20.67 4.94 2.72
C LEU A 80 21.06 4.42 4.12
N GLU A 81 20.10 3.88 4.86
CA GLU A 81 20.33 3.27 6.18
C GLU A 81 20.64 1.77 6.10
N GLY A 82 20.76 1.20 4.89
CA GLY A 82 21.07 -0.22 4.66
C GLY A 82 19.95 -1.18 5.07
N MET A 83 18.73 -0.70 5.28
CA MET A 83 17.63 -1.55 5.78
C MET A 83 17.13 -2.58 4.76
N LEU A 84 17.51 -2.43 3.50
CA LEU A 84 17.09 -3.31 2.39
C LEU A 84 18.27 -4.13 1.83
N ASP A 85 19.47 -4.01 2.39
CA ASP A 85 20.70 -4.59 1.83
C ASP A 85 20.71 -6.12 1.83
N ASP A 86 19.99 -6.75 2.77
CA ASP A 86 19.89 -8.21 2.87
C ASP A 86 18.81 -8.82 1.97
N GLY A 87 18.05 -7.98 1.25
CA GLY A 87 17.00 -8.38 0.33
C GLY A 87 15.77 -9.03 0.96
N LYS A 88 15.64 -9.05 2.30
CA LYS A 88 14.50 -9.71 2.98
C LYS A 88 13.21 -8.90 2.88
N VAL A 89 13.32 -7.58 2.83
CA VAL A 89 12.16 -6.67 2.81
C VAL A 89 11.73 -6.37 1.38
N LYS A 90 10.50 -6.72 1.04
CA LYS A 90 9.85 -6.34 -0.21
C LYS A 90 9.18 -4.97 -0.05
N PHE A 91 9.68 -3.96 -0.73
CA PHE A 91 9.10 -2.62 -0.72
C PHE A 91 8.24 -2.36 -1.97
N ARG A 92 7.03 -1.81 -1.82
CA ARG A 92 6.14 -1.43 -2.92
C ARG A 92 5.40 -0.11 -2.68
N PRO A 93 5.80 0.97 -3.37
CA PRO A 93 4.96 2.16 -3.46
C PRO A 93 3.73 1.86 -4.31
N MET A 94 2.58 2.32 -3.83
CA MET A 94 1.34 2.47 -4.59
C MET A 94 1.02 3.96 -4.63
N VAL A 95 1.05 4.53 -5.82
CA VAL A 95 0.94 5.96 -6.10
C VAL A 95 -0.07 6.19 -7.22
N LEU A 96 -0.55 7.42 -7.39
CA LEU A 96 -1.31 7.79 -8.58
C LEU A 96 -0.42 7.66 -9.84
N PRO A 97 -0.97 7.17 -10.96
CA PRO A 97 -0.23 7.12 -12.21
C PRO A 97 0.14 8.54 -12.68
N ASP A 98 1.30 8.69 -13.32
CA ASP A 98 1.78 9.98 -13.85
C ASP A 98 1.08 10.33 -15.17
N ARG A 99 -0.24 10.52 -15.07
CA ARG A 99 -1.15 10.90 -16.16
C ARG A 99 -2.41 11.53 -15.57
N TYR A 100 -3.18 12.19 -16.42
CA TYR A 100 -4.50 12.64 -16.01
C TYR A 100 -5.45 11.47 -15.76
N ILE A 101 -6.30 11.64 -14.74
CA ILE A 101 -7.44 10.79 -14.41
C ILE A 101 -8.69 11.64 -14.65
N ASP A 102 -9.69 11.05 -15.30
CA ASP A 102 -10.91 11.77 -15.64
C ASP A 102 -11.73 12.10 -14.39
N HIS A 103 -12.53 13.17 -14.49
CA HIS A 103 -13.41 13.55 -13.40
C HIS A 103 -14.47 12.48 -13.14
N GLY A 104 -14.71 12.20 -11.87
CA GLY A 104 -15.67 11.21 -11.41
C GLY A 104 -15.75 11.23 -9.89
N SER A 105 -16.47 10.27 -9.30
CA SER A 105 -16.42 10.09 -7.85
C SER A 105 -15.02 9.66 -7.41
N GLN A 106 -14.70 9.93 -6.15
CA GLN A 106 -13.42 9.53 -5.55
C GLN A 106 -13.16 8.02 -5.67
N GLY A 107 -14.21 7.20 -5.51
CA GLY A 107 -14.11 5.75 -5.66
C GLY A 107 -13.76 5.35 -7.09
N GLU A 108 -14.42 5.93 -8.10
CA GLU A 108 -14.12 5.66 -9.52
C GLU A 108 -12.68 6.05 -9.88
N GLN A 109 -12.21 7.21 -9.41
CA GLN A 109 -10.84 7.67 -9.63
C GLN A 109 -9.81 6.73 -8.98
N TYR A 110 -10.07 6.22 -7.77
CA TYR A 110 -9.17 5.25 -7.14
C TYR A 110 -9.18 3.88 -7.81
N GLU A 111 -10.33 3.41 -8.30
CA GLU A 111 -10.39 2.19 -9.09
C GLU A 111 -9.59 2.34 -10.39
N GLU A 112 -9.74 3.47 -11.10
CA GLU A 112 -8.97 3.75 -12.32
C GLU A 112 -7.46 3.89 -12.03
N ALA A 113 -7.09 4.48 -10.90
CA ALA A 113 -5.70 4.64 -10.47
C ALA A 113 -5.07 3.32 -9.98
N GLY A 114 -5.86 2.29 -9.68
CA GLY A 114 -5.36 1.08 -9.02
C GLY A 114 -5.00 1.28 -7.55
N LEU A 115 -5.66 2.23 -6.86
CA LEU A 115 -5.42 2.57 -5.44
C LEU A 115 -6.57 2.17 -4.51
N SER A 116 -7.59 1.48 -5.02
CA SER A 116 -8.69 1.02 -4.17
C SER A 116 -8.27 -0.10 -3.21
N ALA A 117 -9.12 -0.40 -2.22
CA ALA A 117 -8.83 -1.40 -1.21
C ALA A 117 -8.54 -2.80 -1.80
N SER A 118 -9.25 -3.17 -2.87
CA SER A 118 -9.04 -4.45 -3.58
C SER A 118 -7.68 -4.49 -4.28
N HIS A 119 -7.22 -3.37 -4.85
CA HIS A 119 -5.89 -3.26 -5.46
C HIS A 119 -4.77 -3.35 -4.42
N ILE A 120 -4.93 -2.73 -3.25
CA ILE A 120 -3.98 -2.82 -2.14
C ILE A 120 -3.90 -4.27 -1.63
N GLU A 121 -5.05 -4.92 -1.44
CA GLU A 121 -5.14 -6.33 -1.04
C GLU A 121 -4.46 -7.24 -2.06
N ALA A 122 -4.77 -7.09 -3.36
CA ALA A 122 -4.16 -7.87 -4.43
C ALA A 122 -2.65 -7.70 -4.47
N THR A 123 -2.14 -6.47 -4.26
CA THR A 123 -0.71 -6.17 -4.17
C THR A 123 -0.08 -6.88 -2.98
N ALA A 124 -0.70 -6.81 -1.80
CA ALA A 124 -0.21 -7.48 -0.59
C ALA A 124 -0.16 -9.01 -0.78
N MET A 125 -1.24 -9.62 -1.29
CA MET A 125 -1.31 -11.07 -1.51
C MET A 125 -0.25 -11.55 -2.51
N ARG A 126 -0.08 -10.82 -3.62
CA ARG A 126 0.98 -11.11 -4.60
C ARG A 126 2.37 -11.09 -3.95
N LEU A 127 2.64 -10.13 -3.08
CA LEU A 127 3.94 -10.00 -2.40
C LEU A 127 4.18 -11.13 -1.37
N VAL A 128 3.12 -11.63 -0.73
CA VAL A 128 3.18 -12.82 0.16
C VAL A 128 3.49 -14.10 -0.63
N GLY A 129 3.39 -14.09 -1.96
CA GLY A 129 3.57 -15.28 -2.79
C GLY A 129 2.30 -16.14 -2.88
N ARG A 130 1.16 -15.63 -2.38
CA ARG A 130 -0.16 -16.17 -2.66
C ARG A 130 -0.65 -15.46 -3.90
N SER A 131 -0.55 -16.11 -5.06
CA SER A 131 -1.12 -15.57 -6.29
C SER A 131 -2.59 -15.31 -6.04
N ALA A 132 -2.97 -14.05 -5.81
CA ALA A 132 -4.34 -13.65 -5.97
C ALA A 132 -4.65 -13.94 -7.43
N THR A 133 -5.54 -14.90 -7.68
CA THR A 133 -6.12 -15.11 -9.00
C THR A 133 -6.47 -13.74 -9.53
N VAL A 134 -5.78 -13.31 -10.58
CA VAL A 134 -5.98 -11.99 -11.19
C VAL A 134 -7.49 -11.88 -11.43
N LEU A 135 -8.13 -10.95 -10.73
CA LEU A 135 -9.48 -10.50 -11.09
C LEU A 135 -9.30 -9.74 -12.39
N THR A 136 -9.14 -10.48 -13.50
CA THR A 136 -9.37 -9.95 -14.82
C THR A 136 -10.81 -9.49 -14.82
N SER A 137 -11.00 -8.19 -14.63
CA SER A 137 -12.26 -7.51 -14.88
C SER A 137 -12.78 -8.00 -16.23
N ALA A 138 -14.03 -8.46 -16.25
CA ALA A 138 -14.73 -8.89 -17.44
C ALA A 138 -14.77 -7.76 -18.48
N ARG A 139 -13.76 -7.74 -19.36
CA ARG A 139 -13.78 -7.18 -20.71
C ARG A 139 -12.91 -8.06 -21.59
N ALA A 140 -13.34 -9.32 -21.73
CA ALA A 140 -13.22 -9.98 -23.01
C ALA A 140 -14.06 -9.17 -24.00
N LEU A 141 -13.44 -8.20 -24.67
CA LEU A 141 -13.98 -7.68 -25.91
C LEU A 141 -13.37 -8.51 -27.03
N ASP A 142 -14.25 -9.29 -27.64
CA ASP A 142 -14.10 -9.93 -28.93
C ASP A 142 -13.31 -9.06 -29.91
N LEU A 143 -12.06 -9.45 -30.17
CA LEU A 143 -11.28 -8.98 -31.33
C LEU A 143 -11.18 -10.04 -32.43
N ASN A 144 -11.99 -11.11 -32.36
CA ASN A 144 -12.00 -12.19 -33.35
C ASN A 144 -13.35 -12.38 -34.09
N GLN A 145 -14.24 -11.37 -34.07
CA GLN A 145 -15.50 -11.41 -34.84
C GLN A 145 -15.60 -10.38 -35.99
N MET A 146 -14.48 -9.86 -36.52
CA MET A 146 -14.50 -8.99 -37.71
C MET A 146 -13.52 -9.40 -38.83
N GLN A 147 -13.33 -10.71 -39.06
CA GLN A 147 -12.67 -11.21 -40.28
C GLN A 147 -13.40 -12.41 -40.91
N LYS A 148 -14.69 -12.25 -41.21
CA LYS A 148 -15.34 -12.96 -42.31
C LYS A 148 -16.13 -11.97 -43.15
#